data_AF-A0A7J7TCB1-F1
#
_entry.id   AF-A0A7J7TCB1-F1
#
_cell.length_a   1.000
_cell.length_b   1.000
_cell.length_c   1.000
_cell.angle_alpha   90.00
_cell.angle_beta   90.00
_cell.angle_gamma   90.00
#
_symmetry.space_group_name_H-M   'P 1'
#
loop_
_entity.id
_entity.type
_entity.pdbx_description
1 polymer ?
#
loop_
_entity_poly.entity_id
_entity_poly.type
_entity_poly.pdbx_seq_one_letter_code
_entity_poly.pdbx_strand_id
1 'polypeptide(L)'
;MLRRGLVAGPDFEYFQRRYFTPAEVAQHNQPEDLWVSYLGYVYDLTPLAEKYKGDLLLKPIVEVAGQDISHWFDPKTRDVGALESMWEILHRYLPYNAHAASYTWKYEGRNLNMECTLEENGIQDEEEEFDSLNMDGTLHTPAILLYFNDDLTEL
;
A
#
# COMPACT_ATOMS: atom_id res chain seq x y z
N MET A 1 25.80 -20.46 54.96
CA MET A 1 25.26 -19.34 54.15
C MET A 1 25.24 -19.78 52.69
N LEU A 2 24.06 -20.11 52.15
CA LEU A 2 23.90 -20.48 50.74
C LEU A 2 24.00 -19.19 49.90
N ARG A 3 25.01 -19.07 49.04
CA ARG A 3 25.03 -18.02 48.03
C ARG A 3 23.95 -18.35 47.01
N ARG A 4 22.90 -17.51 46.94
CA ARG A 4 21.88 -17.58 45.88
C ARG A 4 22.61 -17.45 44.54
N GLY A 5 22.53 -18.51 43.73
CA GLY A 5 23.08 -18.53 42.39
C GLY A 5 22.40 -17.46 41.53
N LEU A 6 23.21 -16.72 40.78
CA LEU A 6 22.74 -15.94 39.64
C LEU A 6 22.00 -16.91 38.70
N VAL A 7 20.70 -16.65 38.47
CA VAL A 7 19.97 -17.31 37.39
C VAL A 7 20.63 -16.86 36.09
N ALA A 8 21.02 -17.80 35.23
CA ALA A 8 21.50 -17.46 33.89
C ALA A 8 20.42 -16.60 33.20
N GLY A 9 20.82 -15.42 32.72
CA GLY A 9 19.95 -14.58 31.89
C GLY A 9 19.52 -15.35 30.63
N PRO A 10 18.45 -14.89 29.94
CA PRO A 10 17.99 -15.55 28.72
C PRO A 10 19.14 -15.67 27.71
N ASP A 11 19.19 -16.83 27.05
CA ASP A 11 20.20 -17.15 26.05
C ASP A 11 20.13 -16.12 24.90
N PHE A 12 21.13 -15.24 24.81
CA PHE A 12 21.11 -14.10 23.89
C PHE A 12 21.22 -14.52 22.41
N GLU A 13 21.58 -15.78 22.12
CA GLU A 13 21.60 -16.31 20.76
C GLU A 13 20.20 -16.45 20.14
N TYR A 14 19.13 -16.49 20.95
CA TYR A 14 17.75 -16.65 20.47
C TYR A 14 16.78 -15.62 21.06
N PHE A 15 17.30 -14.50 21.58
CA PHE A 15 16.44 -13.43 22.08
C PHE A 15 15.80 -12.70 20.89
N GLN A 16 14.75 -13.29 20.32
CA GLN A 16 13.84 -12.60 19.42
C GLN A 16 13.12 -11.52 20.25
N ARG A 17 13.52 -10.27 20.02
CA ARG A 17 12.82 -9.11 20.58
C ARG A 17 11.36 -9.19 20.13
N ARG A 18 10.44 -9.32 21.10
CA ARG A 18 9.01 -9.48 20.83
C ARG A 18 8.31 -8.18 20.45
N TYR A 19 8.93 -7.04 20.72
CA TYR A 19 8.37 -5.72 20.52
C TYR A 19 9.48 -4.76 20.10
N PHE A 20 9.12 -3.83 19.24
CA PHE A 20 9.98 -2.76 18.74
C PHE A 20 9.31 -1.42 19.01
N THR A 21 10.11 -0.41 19.32
CA THR A 21 9.65 0.97 19.40
C THR A 21 9.67 1.62 18.02
N PRO A 22 8.83 2.65 17.76
CA PRO A 22 8.88 3.38 16.50
C PRO A 22 10.27 3.96 16.18
N ALA A 23 11.01 4.37 17.21
CA ALA A 23 12.37 4.88 17.05
C ALA A 23 13.41 3.80 16.68
N GLU A 24 13.15 2.53 17.01
CA GLU A 24 13.96 1.42 16.52
C GLU A 24 13.63 1.12 15.07
N VAL A 25 12.35 1.05 14.69
CA VAL A 25 11.92 0.84 13.30
C VAL A 25 12.48 1.93 12.38
N ALA A 26 12.45 3.19 12.81
CA ALA A 26 12.95 4.34 12.05
C ALA A 26 14.46 4.30 11.74
N GLN A 27 15.25 3.46 12.42
CA GLN A 27 16.67 3.27 12.11
C GLN A 27 16.89 2.43 10.85
N HIS A 28 15.90 1.63 10.45
CA HIS A 28 15.93 0.73 9.31
C HIS A 28 15.21 1.39 8.12
N ASN A 29 15.83 2.44 7.57
CA ASN A 29 15.21 3.32 6.57
C ASN A 29 15.94 3.35 5.21
N GLN A 30 16.75 2.34 4.90
CA GLN A 30 17.52 2.25 3.66
C GLN A 30 17.02 1.07 2.81
N PRO A 31 17.20 1.07 1.48
CA PRO A 31 16.84 -0.07 0.64
C PRO A 31 17.53 -1.38 1.05
N GLU A 32 18.76 -1.28 1.56
CA GLU A 32 19.55 -2.41 2.05
C GLU A 32 19.25 -2.79 3.52
N ASP A 33 18.40 -2.02 4.20
CA ASP A 33 17.94 -2.24 5.58
C ASP A 33 16.58 -1.55 5.76
N LEU A 34 15.52 -2.18 5.23
CA LEU A 34 14.20 -1.57 5.04
C LEU A 34 13.17 -2.23 5.95
N TRP A 35 12.80 -1.55 7.03
CA TRP A 35 11.68 -1.99 7.88
C TRP A 35 10.50 -1.04 7.77
N VAL A 36 9.30 -1.57 7.99
CA VAL A 36 8.06 -0.78 8.13
C VAL A 36 7.22 -1.33 9.28
N SER A 37 6.40 -0.49 9.90
CA SER A 37 5.34 -0.96 10.78
C SER A 37 3.98 -0.95 10.09
N TYR A 38 3.21 -2.02 10.28
CA TYR A 38 1.90 -2.24 9.66
C TYR A 38 0.98 -2.96 10.64
N LEU A 39 -0.15 -2.31 11.00
CA LEU A 39 -1.19 -2.80 11.91
C LEU A 39 -0.64 -3.39 13.22
N GLY A 40 0.38 -2.73 13.79
CA GLY A 40 1.01 -3.11 15.05
C GLY A 40 2.10 -4.19 14.94
N TYR A 41 2.46 -4.62 13.73
CA TYR A 41 3.55 -5.54 13.45
C TYR A 41 4.69 -4.82 12.74
N VAL A 42 5.92 -5.32 12.92
CA VAL A 42 7.11 -4.80 12.24
C VAL A 42 7.55 -5.83 11.21
N TYR A 43 7.77 -5.37 9.98
CA TYR A 43 8.15 -6.21 8.85
C TYR A 43 9.51 -5.77 8.33
N ASP A 44 10.41 -6.73 8.18
CA ASP A 44 11.66 -6.57 7.43
C ASP A 44 11.38 -6.85 5.95
N LEU A 45 11.37 -5.78 5.16
CA LEU A 45 11.13 -5.81 3.72
C LEU A 45 12.44 -5.74 2.93
N THR A 46 13.61 -5.77 3.57
CA THR A 46 14.92 -5.83 2.91
C THR A 46 15.00 -6.93 1.84
N PRO A 47 14.50 -8.17 2.08
CA PRO A 47 14.52 -9.21 1.05
C PRO A 47 13.62 -8.87 -0.15
N LEU A 48 12.54 -8.13 0.07
CA LEU A 48 11.63 -7.68 -0.98
C LEU A 48 12.30 -6.57 -1.81
N ALA A 49 12.98 -5.64 -1.14
CA ALA A 49 13.69 -4.55 -1.78
C ALA A 49 14.80 -5.05 -2.70
N GLU A 50 15.58 -6.04 -2.26
CA GLU A 50 16.63 -6.64 -3.08
C GLU A 50 16.04 -7.45 -4.26
N LYS A 51 14.93 -8.16 -4.05
CA LYS A 51 14.27 -8.94 -5.11
C LYS A 51 13.74 -8.07 -6.24
N TYR A 52 13.17 -6.91 -5.92
CA TYR A 52 12.54 -5.99 -6.89
C TYR A 52 13.38 -4.73 -7.11
N LYS A 53 14.70 -4.83 -6.96
CA LYS A 53 15.62 -3.70 -7.09
C LYS A 53 15.51 -3.04 -8.46
N GLY A 54 15.18 -1.74 -8.46
CA GLY A 54 14.99 -0.96 -9.69
C GLY A 54 13.58 -1.02 -10.28
N ASP A 55 12.67 -1.78 -9.68
CA ASP A 55 11.25 -1.75 -10.05
C ASP A 55 10.60 -0.44 -9.54
N LEU A 56 9.84 0.23 -10.40
CA LEU A 56 9.11 1.44 -10.05
C LEU A 56 8.03 1.17 -8.99
N LEU A 57 7.47 -0.03 -8.94
CA LEU A 57 6.47 -0.42 -7.94
C LEU A 57 7.02 -0.51 -6.52
N LEU A 58 8.34 -0.67 -6.38
CA LEU A 58 8.99 -0.71 -5.06
C LEU A 58 9.20 0.70 -4.49
N LYS A 59 9.22 1.74 -5.34
CA LYS A 59 9.57 3.11 -4.98
C LYS A 59 8.74 3.67 -3.80
N PRO A 60 7.41 3.54 -3.76
CA PRO A 60 6.62 4.06 -2.64
C PRO A 60 7.02 3.45 -1.30
N ILE A 61 7.29 2.14 -1.26
CA ILE A 61 7.70 1.42 -0.05
C ILE A 61 9.08 1.89 0.42
N VAL A 62 10.01 2.12 -0.51
CA VAL A 62 11.35 2.65 -0.18
C VAL A 62 11.29 4.06 0.37
N GLU A 63 10.42 4.91 -0.18
CA GLU A 63 10.28 6.31 0.27
C GLU A 63 9.72 6.42 1.70
N VAL A 64 8.99 5.41 2.17
CA VAL A 64 8.44 5.35 3.54
C VAL A 64 9.21 4.40 4.47
N ALA A 65 10.41 3.97 4.08
CA ALA A 65 11.23 3.10 4.91
C ALA A 65 11.42 3.67 6.33
N GLY A 66 11.26 2.82 7.33
CA GLY A 66 11.31 3.16 8.76
C GLY A 66 10.03 3.79 9.32
N GLN A 67 8.94 3.86 8.55
CA GLN A 67 7.68 4.50 8.97
C GLN A 67 6.54 3.51 9.18
N ASP A 68 5.43 4.02 9.73
CA ASP A 68 4.18 3.29 9.86
C ASP A 68 3.30 3.46 8.62
N ILE A 69 3.06 2.36 7.92
CA ILE A 69 2.26 2.29 6.70
C ILE A 69 0.84 1.79 6.96
N SER A 70 0.39 1.72 8.21
CA SER A 70 -0.96 1.21 8.54
C SER A 70 -2.07 2.01 7.87
N HIS A 71 -1.84 3.29 7.61
CA HIS A 71 -2.79 4.16 6.92
C HIS A 71 -3.02 3.81 5.44
N TRP A 72 -2.14 2.98 4.84
CA TRP A 72 -2.33 2.48 3.48
C TRP A 72 -3.35 1.36 3.40
N PHE A 73 -3.81 0.83 4.53
CA PHE A 73 -4.63 -0.37 4.56
C PHE A 73 -5.88 -0.15 5.39
N ASP A 74 -6.95 -0.80 4.99
CA ASP A 74 -8.13 -0.91 5.82
C ASP A 74 -7.81 -1.78 7.07
N PRO A 75 -8.10 -1.30 8.29
CA PRO A 75 -7.76 -2.02 9.52
C PRO A 75 -8.57 -3.32 9.73
N LYS A 76 -9.72 -3.48 9.07
CA LYS A 76 -10.58 -4.66 9.14
C LYS A 76 -10.24 -5.67 8.05
N THR A 77 -10.23 -5.26 6.79
CA THR A 77 -10.03 -6.16 5.64
C THR A 77 -8.55 -6.47 5.39
N ARG A 78 -7.66 -5.57 5.82
CA ARG A 78 -6.21 -5.58 5.56
C ARG A 78 -5.83 -5.33 4.11
N ASP A 79 -6.79 -4.98 3.26
CA ASP A 79 -6.55 -4.59 1.88
C ASP A 79 -6.04 -3.16 1.79
N VAL A 80 -5.38 -2.86 0.66
CA VAL A 80 -4.87 -1.50 0.39
C VAL A 80 -6.07 -0.57 0.28
N GLY A 81 -6.15 0.42 1.18
CA GLY A 81 -7.26 1.35 1.26
C GLY A 81 -7.37 2.17 -0.02
N ALA A 82 -8.61 2.46 -0.42
CA ALA A 82 -8.99 3.25 -1.60
C ALA A 82 -8.59 4.74 -1.55
N LEU A 83 -7.53 5.07 -0.80
CA LEU A 83 -6.97 6.42 -0.66
C LEU A 83 -6.11 6.83 -1.86
N GLU A 84 -5.92 5.93 -2.82
CA GLU A 84 -5.23 6.27 -4.06
C GLU A 84 -6.03 7.31 -4.84
N SER A 85 -5.35 8.39 -5.21
CA SER A 85 -5.82 9.34 -6.20
C SER A 85 -5.95 8.68 -7.57
N MET A 86 -6.80 9.25 -8.41
CA MET A 86 -6.90 8.85 -9.81
C MET A 86 -5.56 8.95 -10.57
N TRP A 87 -4.63 9.82 -10.15
CA TRP A 87 -3.25 9.88 -10.66
C TRP A 87 -2.45 8.61 -10.36
N GLU A 88 -2.54 8.08 -9.15
CA GLU A 88 -1.84 6.83 -8.77
C GLU A 88 -2.41 5.64 -9.53
N ILE A 89 -3.72 5.61 -9.73
CA ILE A 89 -4.40 4.63 -10.58
C ILE A 89 -3.91 4.72 -12.04
N LEU A 90 -3.80 5.94 -12.59
CA LEU A 90 -3.21 6.16 -13.92
C LEU A 90 -1.77 5.63 -13.98
N HIS A 91 -0.93 5.94 -12.99
CA HIS A 91 0.46 5.48 -12.97
C HIS A 91 0.58 3.96 -12.97
N ARG A 92 -0.29 3.24 -12.26
CA ARG A 92 -0.38 1.78 -12.32
C ARG A 92 -0.86 1.26 -13.67
N TYR A 93 -1.65 2.04 -14.40
CA TYR A 93 -2.21 1.68 -15.70
C TYR A 93 -1.30 2.01 -16.90
N LEU A 94 -0.39 2.99 -16.78
CA LEU A 94 0.53 3.41 -17.85
C LEU A 94 1.33 2.26 -18.51
N PRO A 95 1.78 1.20 -17.81
CA PRO A 95 2.43 0.06 -18.45
C PRO A 95 1.57 -0.68 -19.48
N TYR A 96 0.23 -0.61 -19.36
CA TYR A 96 -0.72 -1.21 -20.30
C TYR A 96 -1.07 -0.27 -21.45
N ASN A 97 -1.13 1.03 -21.18
CA ASN A 97 -1.32 2.07 -22.18
C ASN A 97 -0.52 3.33 -21.82
N ALA A 98 0.62 3.52 -22.49
CA ALA A 98 1.52 4.65 -22.27
C ALA A 98 0.88 6.02 -22.56
N HIS A 99 -0.21 6.05 -23.35
CA HIS A 99 -0.94 7.26 -23.71
C HIS A 99 -2.15 7.52 -22.80
N ALA A 100 -2.40 6.70 -21.77
CA ALA A 100 -3.60 6.82 -20.94
C ALA A 100 -3.72 8.17 -20.21
N ALA A 101 -2.63 8.93 -20.09
CA ALA A 101 -2.62 10.27 -19.53
C ALA A 101 -3.34 11.31 -20.42
N SER A 102 -3.45 11.09 -21.73
CA SER A 102 -4.19 11.99 -22.64
C SER A 102 -5.67 11.64 -22.75
N TYR A 103 -6.10 10.53 -22.15
CA TYR A 103 -7.48 10.05 -22.26
C TYR A 103 -8.36 10.74 -21.22
N THR A 104 -9.66 10.86 -21.51
CA THR A 104 -10.64 11.31 -20.52
C THR A 104 -11.15 10.12 -19.71
N TRP A 105 -10.91 10.13 -18.39
CA TRP A 105 -11.37 9.09 -17.47
C TRP A 105 -12.77 9.42 -16.94
N LYS A 106 -13.70 8.47 -17.01
CA LYS A 106 -15.10 8.65 -16.60
C LYS A 106 -15.65 7.49 -15.78
N TYR A 107 -16.53 7.82 -14.85
CA TYR A 107 -17.38 6.87 -14.13
C TYR A 107 -18.84 7.28 -14.25
N GLU A 108 -19.71 6.36 -14.66
CA GLU A 108 -21.14 6.61 -14.91
C GLU A 108 -21.42 7.87 -15.78
N GLY A 109 -20.55 8.13 -16.77
CA GLY A 109 -20.65 9.28 -17.67
C GLY A 109 -20.16 10.61 -17.10
N ARG A 110 -19.73 10.66 -15.84
CA ARG A 110 -19.11 11.84 -15.20
C ARG A 110 -17.59 11.80 -15.37
N ASN A 111 -16.98 12.95 -15.64
CA ASN A 111 -15.53 13.07 -15.69
C ASN A 111 -14.95 12.98 -14.28
N LEU A 112 -13.89 12.19 -14.12
CA LEU A 112 -13.18 12.04 -12.85
C LEU A 112 -12.15 13.15 -12.68
N ASN A 113 -12.01 13.65 -11.44
CA ASN A 113 -10.92 14.53 -11.05
C ASN A 113 -9.69 13.67 -10.72
N MET A 114 -8.59 13.91 -11.44
CA MET A 114 -7.35 13.14 -11.30
C MET A 114 -6.66 13.33 -9.94
N GLU A 115 -6.87 14.48 -9.29
CA GLU A 115 -6.31 14.79 -7.97
C GLU A 115 -7.07 14.15 -6.81
N CYS A 116 -8.29 13.67 -7.06
CA CYS A 116 -9.16 13.10 -6.03
C CYS A 116 -9.07 11.57 -5.99
N THR A 117 -9.43 11.00 -4.84
CA THR A 117 -9.56 9.55 -4.66
C THR A 117 -10.79 8.99 -5.38
N LEU A 118 -10.95 7.67 -5.42
CA LEU A 118 -12.17 7.02 -5.95
C LEU A 118 -13.41 7.47 -5.19
N GLU A 119 -13.37 7.46 -3.85
CA GLU A 119 -14.49 7.86 -3.00
C GLU A 119 -14.86 9.33 -3.19
N GLU A 120 -13.87 10.22 -3.26
CA GLU A 120 -14.09 11.66 -3.51
C GLU A 120 -14.69 11.93 -4.91
N ASN A 121 -14.38 11.05 -5.87
CA ASN A 121 -15.00 11.04 -7.19
C ASN A 121 -16.40 10.39 -7.20
N GLY A 122 -16.88 9.91 -6.06
CA GLY A 122 -18.19 9.27 -5.90
C GLY A 122 -18.22 7.79 -6.28
N ILE A 123 -17.07 7.14 -6.38
CA ILE A 123 -16.94 5.69 -6.54
C ILE A 123 -16.73 5.11 -5.15
N GLN A 124 -17.81 4.67 -4.51
CA GLN A 124 -17.75 4.12 -3.16
C GLN A 124 -17.33 2.66 -3.18
N ASP A 125 -16.66 2.25 -2.12
CA ASP A 125 -16.46 0.84 -1.82
C ASP A 125 -17.74 0.28 -1.19
N GLU A 126 -18.42 -0.59 -1.93
CA GLU A 126 -19.68 -1.21 -1.52
C GLU A 126 -19.46 -2.60 -0.87
N GLU A 127 -18.21 -3.03 -0.66
CA GLU A 127 -17.89 -4.36 -0.13
C GLU A 127 -18.57 -4.63 1.23
N GLU A 128 -18.56 -3.66 2.16
CA GLU A 128 -19.24 -3.80 3.45
C GLU A 128 -20.76 -4.00 3.31
N GLU A 129 -21.39 -3.37 2.33
CA GLU A 129 -22.83 -3.52 2.08
C GLU A 129 -23.13 -4.90 1.50
N PHE A 130 -22.34 -5.36 0.52
CA PHE A 130 -22.47 -6.71 -0.05
C PHE A 130 -22.29 -7.80 1.00
N ASP A 131 -21.29 -7.67 1.88
CA ASP A 131 -21.07 -8.58 3.00
C ASP A 131 -22.27 -8.62 3.95
N SER A 132 -22.81 -7.45 4.30
CA SER A 132 -23.98 -7.35 5.20
C SER A 132 -25.23 -7.99 4.61
N LEU A 133 -25.38 -7.95 3.28
CA LEU A 133 -26.49 -8.52 2.53
C LEU A 133 -26.23 -9.97 2.10
N ASN A 134 -25.08 -10.55 2.46
CA ASN A 134 -24.64 -11.88 2.05
C ASN A 134 -24.70 -12.07 0.52
N MET A 135 -24.30 -11.02 -0.20
CA MET A 135 -24.15 -11.00 -1.64
C MET A 135 -22.69 -11.29 -2.01
N ASP A 136 -22.48 -11.87 -3.18
CA ASP A 136 -21.13 -12.08 -3.71
C ASP A 136 -20.55 -10.73 -4.12
N GLY A 137 -19.53 -10.25 -3.39
CA GLY A 137 -18.85 -8.97 -3.65
C GLY A 137 -18.20 -8.88 -5.04
N THR A 138 -18.05 -10.00 -5.76
CA THR A 138 -17.57 -9.99 -7.16
C THR A 138 -18.64 -9.57 -8.17
N LEU A 139 -19.91 -9.47 -7.77
CA LEU A 139 -21.02 -9.10 -8.66
C LEU A 139 -20.98 -7.64 -9.10
N HIS A 140 -20.33 -6.77 -8.33
CA HIS A 140 -20.26 -5.35 -8.62
C HIS A 140 -18.83 -4.84 -8.51
N THR A 141 -18.09 -4.91 -9.62
CA THR A 141 -16.81 -4.22 -9.76
C THR A 141 -17.04 -2.88 -10.48
N PRO A 142 -16.75 -1.73 -9.86
CA PRO A 142 -16.93 -0.44 -10.51
C PRO A 142 -16.03 -0.34 -11.75
N ALA A 143 -16.61 0.10 -12.87
CA ALA A 143 -15.92 0.19 -14.15
C ALA A 143 -15.61 1.64 -14.52
N ILE A 144 -14.33 1.97 -14.65
CA ILE A 144 -13.86 3.27 -15.13
C ILE A 144 -13.63 3.18 -16.64
N LEU A 145 -14.25 4.10 -17.38
CA LEU A 145 -14.21 4.16 -18.83
C LEU A 145 -13.18 5.19 -19.30
N LEU A 146 -12.28 4.78 -20.18
CA LEU A 146 -11.28 5.66 -20.79
C LEU A 146 -11.72 6.03 -22.20
N TYR A 147 -11.91 7.32 -22.44
CA TYR A 147 -12.26 7.87 -23.74
C TYR A 147 -11.00 8.45 -24.40
N PHE A 148 -10.65 7.91 -25.57
CA PHE A 148 -9.61 8.50 -26.41
C PHE A 148 -10.05 9.91 -26.82
N ASN A 149 -9.20 10.88 -26.51
CA ASN A 149 -9.32 12.21 -27.07
C ASN A 149 -8.57 12.20 -28.40
N ASP A 150 -9.14 12.77 -29.46
CA ASP A 150 -8.46 12.92 -30.75
C ASP A 150 -7.57 14.17 -30.71
N ASP A 151 -6.71 14.24 -29.69
CA ASP A 151 -5.67 15.23 -29.56
C ASP A 151 -4.43 14.71 -30.27
N LEU A 152 -4.14 15.30 -31.44
CA LEU A 152 -2.91 15.12 -32.22
C LEU A 152 -1.68 15.42 -31.35
N THR A 153 -1.26 14.48 -30.53
CA THR A 153 -0.01 14.49 -29.81
C THR A 153 1.01 13.82 -30.73
N GLU A 154 1.67 14.62 -31.56
CA GLU A 154 2.85 14.17 -32.30
C GLU A 154 3.98 13.85 -31.29
N LEU A 155 4.61 12.69 -31.50
CA LEU A 155 5.66 12.07 -30.70
C LEU A 155 6.89 12.94 -30.46
#